data_AF-A0A385Q299-F1
#
_entry.id   AF-A0A385Q299-F1
#
_cell.length_a   1.000
_cell.length_b   1.000
_cell.length_c   1.000
_cell.angle_alpha   90.00
_cell.angle_beta   90.00
_cell.angle_gamma   90.00
#
_symmetry.space_group_name_H-M   'P 1'
#
loop_
_entity.id
_entity.type
_entity.pdbx_description
1 polymer ?
#
loop_
_entity_poly.entity_id
_entity_poly.type
_entity_poly.pdbx_seq_one_letter_code
_entity_poly.pdbx_strand_id
1 'polypeptide(L)'
;MKYRAKRYILYLGHMYAPGDFVMTSDVEYLEKLVANDSAECVDDEGNVISQAVVNTEEFSEEGQSEELPFGEEDSSDEVKEDVSTKPIGRGSRVK
;
A
#
# COMPACT_ATOMS: atom_id res chain seq x y z
N MET A 1 -1.70 16.09 4.05
CA MET A 1 -3.15 15.83 3.91
C MET A 1 -3.51 14.54 4.62
N LYS A 2 -4.59 14.52 5.39
CA LYS A 2 -5.08 13.31 6.06
C LYS A 2 -6.33 12.81 5.33
N TYR A 3 -6.51 11.50 5.31
CA TYR A 3 -7.67 10.87 4.70
C TYR A 3 -8.41 10.09 5.76
N ARG A 4 -9.70 10.38 5.92
CA ARG A 4 -10.56 9.66 6.84
C ARG A 4 -11.36 8.62 6.07
N ALA A 5 -11.28 7.38 6.50
CA ALA A 5 -12.05 6.29 5.92
C ALA A 5 -13.55 6.50 6.18
N LYS A 6 -14.38 6.41 5.15
CA LYS A 6 -15.86 6.37 5.28
C LYS A 6 -16.40 4.96 5.33
N ARG A 7 -15.60 3.99 4.86
CA ARG A 7 -15.93 2.55 4.78
C ARG A 7 -14.75 1.74 5.27
N TYR A 8 -14.94 0.43 5.41
CA TYR A 8 -13.81 -0.47 5.65
C TYR A 8 -12.90 -0.48 4.42
N ILE A 9 -11.62 -0.23 4.62
CA ILE A 9 -10.60 -0.18 3.57
C ILE A 9 -9.51 -1.19 3.91
N LEU A 10 -9.17 -2.06 2.97
CA LEU A 10 -8.05 -2.99 3.10
C LEU A 10 -6.90 -2.52 2.21
N TYR A 11 -5.74 -2.26 2.80
CA TYR A 11 -4.55 -1.83 2.09
C TYR A 11 -3.30 -2.46 2.69
N LEU A 12 -2.49 -3.15 1.88
CA LEU A 12 -1.28 -3.87 2.32
C LEU A 12 -1.47 -4.74 3.57
N GLY A 13 -2.62 -5.42 3.69
CA GLY A 13 -2.96 -6.25 4.85
C GLY A 13 -3.43 -5.48 6.08
N HIS A 14 -3.46 -4.15 6.04
CA HIS A 14 -4.04 -3.30 7.07
C HIS A 14 -5.50 -2.99 6.77
N MET A 15 -6.36 -3.23 7.76
CA MET A 15 -7.79 -2.93 7.69
C MET A 15 -8.09 -1.65 8.46
N TYR A 16 -8.52 -0.63 7.75
CA TYR A 16 -9.00 0.64 8.32
C TYR A 16 -10.50 0.59 8.48
N ALA A 17 -11.00 0.93 9.67
CA ALA A 17 -12.42 1.05 9.94
C ALA A 17 -12.95 2.43 9.50
N PRO A 18 -14.27 2.57 9.29
CA PRO A 18 -14.88 3.89 9.12
C PRO A 18 -14.52 4.82 10.28
N GLY A 19 -13.98 5.99 9.96
CA GLY A 19 -13.50 6.97 10.91
C GLY A 19 -11.99 6.97 11.11
N ASP A 20 -11.29 5.90 10.73
CA ASP A 20 -9.84 5.80 10.86
C ASP A 20 -9.13 6.67 9.84
N PHE A 21 -7.92 7.12 10.20
CA PHE A 21 -7.05 7.84 9.30
C PHE A 21 -6.21 6.87 8.47
N VAL A 22 -6.39 6.92 7.14
CA VAL A 22 -5.62 6.13 6.20
C VAL A 22 -4.26 6.80 6.01
N MET A 23 -3.21 6.15 6.51
CA MET A 23 -1.82 6.61 6.37
C MET A 23 -1.11 5.77 5.32
N THR A 24 -1.02 6.28 4.09
CA THR A 24 -0.25 5.68 3.01
C THR A 24 0.45 6.78 2.22
N SER A 25 1.61 6.46 1.65
CA SER A 25 2.34 7.32 0.70
C SER A 25 1.82 7.18 -0.74
N ASP A 26 0.95 6.20 -1.02
CA ASP A 26 0.35 6.00 -2.33
C ASP A 26 -0.76 7.03 -2.57
N VAL A 27 -0.38 8.13 -3.22
CA VAL A 27 -1.28 9.25 -3.52
C VAL A 27 -2.38 8.84 -4.50
N GLU A 28 -2.06 8.05 -5.53
CA GLU A 28 -3.05 7.60 -6.51
C GLU A 28 -4.15 6.75 -5.86
N TYR A 29 -3.76 5.90 -4.91
CA TYR A 29 -4.72 5.09 -4.16
C TYR A 29 -5.65 5.98 -3.32
N LEU A 30 -5.12 6.99 -2.64
CA LEU A 30 -5.91 7.94 -1.84
C LEU A 30 -6.89 8.73 -2.70
N GLU A 31 -6.47 9.20 -3.87
CA GLU A 31 -7.36 9.86 -4.84
C GLU A 31 -8.48 8.94 -5.32
N LYS A 32 -8.17 7.68 -5.64
CA LYS A 32 -9.18 6.66 -6.00
C LYS A 32 -10.17 6.44 -4.86
N LEU A 33 -9.73 6.45 -3.60
CA LEU A 33 -10.63 6.31 -2.46
C LEU A 33 -11.59 7.50 -2.34
N VAL A 34 -11.10 8.73 -2.55
CA VAL A 34 -11.95 9.93 -2.52
C VAL A 34 -12.92 9.95 -3.70
N ALA A 35 -12.44 9.65 -4.91
CA ALA A 35 -13.28 9.58 -6.11
C ALA A 35 -14.42 8.56 -5.99
N ASN A 36 -14.20 7.48 -5.23
CA ASN A 36 -15.20 6.44 -4.95
C ASN A 36 -15.99 6.67 -3.63
N ASP A 37 -15.90 7.86 -3.01
CA ASP A 37 -16.54 8.20 -1.72
C ASP A 37 -16.24 7.18 -0.60
N SER A 38 -15.09 6.51 -0.68
CA SER A 38 -14.62 5.54 0.30
C SER A 38 -13.77 6.20 1.38
N ALA A 39 -13.15 7.33 1.08
CA ALA A 39 -12.47 8.20 2.03
C ALA A 39 -12.79 9.68 1.76
N GLU A 40 -12.54 10.53 2.74
CA GLU A 40 -12.63 11.99 2.61
C GLU A 40 -11.32 12.64 3.06
N CYS A 41 -10.92 13.73 2.39
CA CYS A 41 -9.76 14.51 2.80
C CYS A 41 -10.15 15.37 4.02
N VAL A 42 -9.32 15.35 5.06
CA VAL A 42 -9.55 16.08 6.31
C VAL A 42 -8.31 16.88 6.72
N ASP A 43 -8.54 18.01 7.40
CA ASP A 43 -7.49 18.85 8.00
C ASP A 43 -6.90 18.20 9.26
N ASP A 44 -5.96 18.89 9.91
CA ASP A 44 -5.30 18.40 11.11
C ASP A 44 -6.24 18.37 12.33
N GLU A 45 -7.31 19.16 12.28
CA GLU A 45 -8.41 19.24 13.23
C GLU A 45 -9.51 18.18 12.98
N GLY A 46 -9.47 17.49 11.84
CA GLY A 46 -10.42 16.44 11.45
C GLY A 46 -11.68 16.93 10.71
N ASN A 47 -11.70 18.19 10.25
CA ASN A 47 -12.77 18.73 9.42
C ASN A 47 -12.57 18.35 7.95
N VAL A 48 -13.67 18.09 7.25
CA VAL A 48 -13.65 17.67 5.85
C VAL A 48 -13.26 18.83 4.94
N ILE A 49 -12.12 18.68 4.25
CA ILE A 49 -11.68 19.60 3.21
C ILE A 49 -12.24 19.12 1.88
N SER A 50 -13.15 19.89 1.29
CA SER A 50 -13.67 19.58 -0.05
C SER A 50 -12.55 19.69 -1.09
N GLN A 51 -12.42 18.67 -1.94
CA GLN A 51 -11.35 18.50 -2.95
C GLN A 51 -11.17 19.70 -3.90
N ALA A 52 -12.16 20.60 -4.01
CA ALA A 52 -12.09 21.83 -4.79
C ALA A 52 -11.03 22.84 -4.29
N VAL A 53 -10.54 22.72 -3.05
CA VAL A 53 -9.54 23.62 -2.45
C VAL A 53 -8.12 23.03 -2.52
N VAL A 54 -7.99 21.71 -2.75
CA VAL A 54 -6.70 20.99 -2.75
C VAL A 54 -5.85 21.26 -3.99
N ASN A 55 -6.40 21.89 -5.03
CA ASN A 55 -5.69 22.14 -6.28
C ASN A 55 -4.86 23.44 -6.28
N THR A 56 -4.66 24.12 -5.13
CA THR A 56 -4.04 25.46 -5.11
C THR A 56 -2.98 25.68 -4.05
N GLU A 57 -2.77 24.79 -3.08
CA GLU A 57 -1.79 25.05 -2.02
C GLU A 57 -0.87 23.84 -1.82
N GLU A 58 0.39 24.03 -2.24
CA GLU A 58 1.58 23.26 -1.85
C GLU A 58 1.88 21.93 -2.59
N PHE A 59 2.15 22.03 -3.88
CA PHE A 59 3.26 21.26 -4.48
C PHE A 59 4.26 22.28 -5.06
N SER A 60 4.98 22.96 -4.16
CA SER A 60 6.12 23.79 -4.55
C SER A 60 7.39 23.12 -4.04
N GLU A 61 8.26 22.81 -5.01
CA GLU A 61 9.72 22.59 -4.90
C GLU A 61 10.13 21.20 -4.32
N GLU A 62 10.93 20.35 -4.97
CA GLU A 62 12.11 20.55 -5.83
C GLU A 62 12.53 19.21 -6.49
N GLY A 63 13.19 19.28 -7.65
CA GLY A 63 14.04 18.20 -8.21
C GLY A 63 13.37 17.35 -9.27
N GLN A 64 13.70 17.49 -10.57
CA GLN A 64 14.81 16.75 -11.20
C GLN A 64 14.66 15.22 -10.96
N SER A 65 14.58 14.34 -11.93
CA SER A 65 15.04 14.37 -13.32
C SER A 65 14.77 12.97 -13.87
N GLU A 66 14.43 12.93 -15.15
CA GLU A 66 14.91 11.94 -16.12
C GLU A 66 14.41 10.48 -16.02
N GLU A 67 13.86 10.04 -17.16
CA GLU A 67 13.97 8.71 -17.79
C GLU A 67 14.30 7.54 -16.86
N LEU A 68 13.39 6.55 -16.76
CA LEU A 68 13.76 5.23 -16.28
C LEU A 68 14.13 4.33 -17.49
N PRO A 69 15.42 4.12 -17.79
CA PRO A 69 15.86 2.99 -18.59
C PRO A 69 16.18 1.84 -17.63
N PHE A 70 15.18 1.06 -17.24
CA PHE A 70 15.43 -0.27 -16.69
C PHE A 70 15.18 -1.30 -17.78
N GLY A 71 16.13 -1.32 -18.73
CA GLY A 71 16.48 -2.53 -19.43
C GLY A 71 17.23 -3.49 -18.49
N GLU A 72 17.29 -4.74 -18.92
CA GLU A 72 18.17 -5.81 -18.45
C GLU A 72 17.79 -6.48 -17.12
N GLU A 73 16.79 -7.37 -17.18
CA GLU A 73 16.80 -8.55 -16.31
C GLU A 73 17.60 -9.65 -17.04
N ASP A 74 18.90 -9.73 -16.74
CA ASP A 74 19.65 -10.96 -16.92
C ASP A 74 20.53 -11.23 -15.70
N SER A 75 20.51 -12.51 -15.34
CA SER A 75 21.46 -13.26 -14.53
C SER A 75 21.37 -13.13 -13.00
N SER A 76 20.94 -14.23 -12.35
CA SER A 76 21.94 -15.14 -11.79
C SER A 76 21.35 -16.46 -11.28
N ASP A 77 21.90 -17.53 -11.87
CA ASP A 77 22.62 -18.62 -11.18
C ASP A 77 21.86 -19.72 -10.42
N GLU A 78 22.43 -20.91 -10.61
CA GLU A 78 21.97 -22.25 -10.33
C GLU A 78 21.91 -22.58 -8.82
N VAL A 79 20.76 -23.03 -8.31
CA VAL A 79 20.72 -23.86 -7.08
C VAL A 79 19.97 -25.16 -7.36
N LYS A 80 20.76 -26.23 -7.53
CA LYS A 80 20.31 -27.60 -7.40
C LYS A 80 20.19 -27.91 -5.90
N GLU A 81 18.97 -27.97 -5.38
CA GLU A 81 18.73 -28.63 -4.10
C GLU A 81 17.66 -29.71 -4.27
N ASP A 82 18.17 -30.95 -4.36
CA ASP A 82 17.44 -32.20 -4.24
C ASP A 82 16.85 -32.31 -2.83
N VAL A 83 15.78 -31.56 -2.56
CA VAL A 83 15.03 -31.70 -1.29
C VAL A 83 14.18 -32.95 -1.41
N SER A 84 14.76 -34.07 -0.98
CA SER A 84 14.11 -35.35 -0.73
C SER A 84 12.74 -35.15 -0.06
N THR A 85 11.66 -35.32 -0.83
CA THR A 85 10.26 -35.34 -0.38
C THR A 85 9.95 -36.65 0.36
N LYS A 86 10.60 -36.88 1.51
CA LYS A 86 10.22 -37.99 2.40
C LYS A 86 9.14 -37.49 3.36
N PRO A 87 7.94 -38.09 3.35
CA PRO A 87 6.94 -37.77 4.36
C PRO A 87 7.49 -38.16 5.73
N ILE A 88 7.35 -37.27 6.72
CA ILE A 88 7.67 -37.56 8.13
C ILE A 88 6.73 -38.67 8.60
N GLY A 89 7.25 -39.90 8.56
CA GLY A 89 6.58 -41.09 9.06
C GLY A 89 6.30 -40.95 10.54
N ARG A 90 5.02 -40.82 10.89
CA ARG A 90 4.49 -40.84 12.25
C ARG A 90 4.61 -42.27 12.81
N GLY A 91 5.82 -42.62 13.27
CA GLY A 91 6.08 -43.88 13.96
C GLY A 91 5.55 -43.81 15.40
N SER A 92 4.33 -44.31 15.60
CA SER A 92 3.74 -44.56 16.93
C SER A 92 4.74 -45.28 17.83
N ARG A 93 5.02 -44.68 18.99
CA ARG A 93 5.67 -45.33 20.13
C ARG A 93 4.81 -46.52 20.56
N VAL A 94 5.26 -47.74 20.27
CA VAL A 94 4.67 -48.96 20.83
C VAL A 94 5.61 -49.51 21.90
N LYS A 95 5.18 -49.24 23.13
CA LYS A 95 5.40 -49.91 24.42
C LYS A 95 6.69 -50.70 24.67
#